data_AF-A0A7K8Y646-F1
#
_entry.id   AF-A0A7K8Y646-F1
#
_cell.length_a   1.000
_cell.length_b   1.000
_cell.length_c   1.000
_cell.angle_alpha   90.00
_cell.angle_beta   90.00
_cell.angle_gamma   90.00
#
_symmetry.space_group_name_H-M   'P 1'
#
loop_
_entity.id
_entity.type
_entity.pdbx_description
1 polymer ?
#
loop_
_entity_poly.entity_id
_entity_poly.type
_entity_poly.pdbx_seq_one_letter_code
_entity_poly.pdbx_strand_id
1 'polypeptide(L)'
;GSSLECYGCKTQLSNSNCMTKVACKDNEICKTDVTRIIGLFNVISKGCDASCESDYQDFHVGNRNVSCCSSDLCNTNAAGNVRSSYGLAAGLAGSVLWTFLNGR
;
A
#
# COMPACT_ATOMS: atom_id res chain seq x y z
N GLY A 1 19.54 -3.85 -13.38
CA GLY A 1 18.14 -3.51 -13.07
C GLY A 1 18.02 -3.47 -11.56
N SER A 2 17.25 -2.54 -11.00
CA SER A 2 16.96 -2.54 -9.57
C SER A 2 16.02 -3.72 -9.28
N SER A 3 16.34 -4.52 -8.26
CA SER A 3 15.41 -5.52 -7.71
C SER A 3 14.47 -4.80 -6.74
N LEU A 4 13.17 -5.10 -6.81
CA LEU A 4 12.14 -4.53 -5.95
C LEU A 4 12.44 -4.88 -4.48
N GLU A 5 12.44 -3.90 -3.58
CA GLU A 5 12.52 -4.13 -2.14
C GLU A 5 11.14 -4.08 -1.48
N CYS A 6 10.84 -5.00 -0.58
CA CYS A 6 9.59 -5.04 0.18
C CYS A 6 9.86 -5.23 1.68
N TYR A 7 8.85 -5.00 2.52
CA TYR A 7 8.89 -5.48 3.90
C TYR A 7 8.54 -6.96 3.98
N GLY A 8 9.22 -7.69 4.88
CA GLY A 8 9.09 -9.12 5.08
C GLY A 8 8.92 -9.49 6.55
N CYS A 9 7.97 -10.36 6.85
CA CYS A 9 7.78 -10.96 8.18
C CYS A 9 6.85 -12.17 8.09
N LYS A 10 6.96 -13.08 9.07
CA LYS A 10 6.09 -14.24 9.19
C LYS A 10 5.37 -14.20 10.54
N THR A 11 4.04 -14.28 10.49
CA THR A 11 3.20 -14.50 11.68
C THR A 11 3.47 -13.52 12.83
N GLN A 12 3.42 -12.22 12.54
CA GLN A 12 3.61 -11.18 13.54
C GLN A 12 2.28 -10.60 14.02
N LEU A 13 2.23 -10.22 15.29
CA LEU A 13 1.05 -9.60 15.92
C LEU A 13 1.00 -8.08 15.72
N SER A 14 2.17 -7.47 15.47
CA SER A 14 2.32 -6.03 15.28
C SER A 14 3.02 -5.72 13.97
N ASN A 15 2.55 -4.67 13.31
CA ASN A 15 3.17 -4.12 12.12
C ASN A 15 4.58 -3.57 12.37
N SER A 16 4.85 -3.07 13.58
CA SER A 16 6.19 -2.60 13.96
C SER A 16 7.24 -3.72 13.88
N ASN A 17 6.81 -4.97 14.05
CA ASN A 17 7.66 -6.14 13.98
C ASN A 17 7.80 -6.67 12.53
N CYS A 18 7.19 -5.98 11.56
CA CYS A 18 7.19 -6.31 10.14
C CYS A 18 7.91 -5.24 9.31
N MET A 19 9.03 -4.74 9.80
CA MET A 19 9.84 -3.69 9.15
C MET A 19 11.16 -4.22 8.55
N THR A 20 11.34 -5.54 8.51
CA THR A 20 12.53 -6.15 7.87
C THR A 20 12.45 -5.97 6.37
N LYS A 21 13.45 -5.35 5.75
CA LYS A 21 13.52 -5.22 4.30
C LYS A 21 14.01 -6.52 3.67
N VAL A 22 13.40 -6.90 2.54
CA VAL A 22 13.76 -8.06 1.74
C VAL A 22 13.79 -7.68 0.27
N ALA A 23 14.78 -8.19 -0.46
CA ALA A 23 14.86 -8.04 -1.92
C ALA A 23 14.01 -9.13 -2.58
N CYS A 24 13.19 -8.73 -3.55
CA CYS A 24 12.33 -9.63 -4.31
C CYS A 24 12.99 -10.11 -5.59
N LYS A 25 12.60 -11.30 -6.06
CA LYS A 25 13.03 -11.82 -7.35
C LYS A 25 12.34 -11.11 -8.51
N ASP A 26 12.83 -11.36 -9.71
CA ASP A 26 12.18 -10.90 -10.93
C ASP A 26 10.74 -11.41 -11.00
N ASN A 27 9.82 -10.52 -11.33
CA ASN A 27 8.36 -10.73 -11.40
C ASN A 27 7.64 -10.94 -10.07
N GLU A 28 8.32 -10.86 -8.92
CA GLU A 28 7.66 -10.81 -7.62
C GLU A 28 7.20 -9.39 -7.28
N ILE A 29 6.07 -9.28 -6.57
CA ILE A 29 5.54 -8.02 -6.05
C ILE A 29 5.35 -8.09 -4.55
N CYS A 30 5.25 -6.93 -3.88
CA CYS A 30 5.06 -6.90 -2.43
C CYS A 30 3.67 -7.39 -2.07
N LYS A 31 3.62 -8.32 -1.11
CA LYS A 31 2.39 -8.87 -0.52
C LYS A 31 2.26 -8.47 0.95
N THR A 32 1.04 -8.20 1.37
CA THR A 32 0.63 -8.19 2.78
C THR A 32 -0.57 -9.11 2.95
N ASP A 33 -0.51 -10.00 3.93
CA ASP A 33 -1.60 -10.88 4.33
C ASP A 33 -1.92 -10.61 5.80
N VAL A 34 -3.14 -10.14 6.06
CA VAL A 34 -3.63 -9.85 7.40
C VAL A 34 -4.82 -10.75 7.70
N THR A 35 -4.64 -11.70 8.60
CA THR A 35 -5.70 -12.57 9.11
C THR A 35 -6.07 -12.12 10.51
N ARG A 36 -7.32 -11.69 10.70
CA ARG A 36 -7.86 -11.34 12.01
C ARG A 36 -8.78 -12.43 12.48
N ILE A 37 -8.61 -12.86 13.71
CA ILE A 37 -9.49 -13.83 14.35
C ILE A 37 -10.27 -13.09 15.43
N ILE A 38 -11.61 -13.12 15.36
CA ILE A 38 -12.48 -12.38 16.27
C ILE A 38 -12.23 -12.87 17.71
N GLY A 39 -11.97 -11.94 18.62
CA GLY A 39 -11.76 -12.24 20.05
C GLY A 39 -10.41 -12.85 20.41
N LEU A 40 -9.46 -12.97 19.47
CA LEU A 40 -8.16 -13.63 19.68
C LEU A 40 -6.98 -12.71 19.34
N PHE A 41 -6.51 -12.75 18.10
CA PHE A 41 -5.34 -12.01 17.66
C PHE A 41 -5.36 -11.74 16.16
N ASN A 42 -4.60 -10.74 15.76
CA ASN A 42 -4.36 -10.42 14.35
C ASN A 42 -2.99 -10.97 13.96
N VAL A 43 -2.94 -11.70 12.86
CA VAL A 43 -1.71 -12.27 12.30
C VAL A 43 -1.38 -11.53 11.01
N ILE A 44 -0.14 -11.06 10.92
CA ILE A 44 0.38 -10.30 9.79
C ILE A 44 1.54 -11.06 9.18
N SER A 45 1.51 -11.22 7.87
CA SER A 45 2.63 -11.73 7.08
C SER A 45 2.88 -10.80 5.89
N LYS A 46 4.15 -10.51 5.61
CA LYS A 46 4.57 -9.66 4.49
C LYS A 46 5.72 -10.33 3.75
N GLY A 47 5.86 -10.05 2.47
CA GLY A 47 6.96 -10.56 1.66
C GLY A 47 6.79 -10.29 0.18
N CYS A 48 7.47 -11.08 -0.63
CA CYS A 48 7.43 -11.05 -2.09
C CYS A 48 6.62 -12.25 -2.61
N ASP A 49 5.76 -12.05 -3.61
CA ASP A 49 4.97 -13.11 -4.24
C ASP A 49 4.72 -12.77 -5.71
N ALA A 50 5.06 -13.68 -6.62
CA ALA A 50 4.86 -13.52 -8.07
C ALA A 50 3.40 -13.73 -8.51
N SER A 51 2.60 -14.36 -7.65
CA SER A 51 1.18 -14.69 -7.87
C SER A 51 0.27 -13.92 -6.90
N CYS A 52 0.72 -12.75 -6.44
CA CYS A 52 -0.04 -11.97 -5.49
C CYS A 52 -1.31 -11.42 -6.14
N GLU A 53 -2.46 -11.87 -5.66
CA GLU A 53 -3.78 -11.33 -5.98
C GLU A 53 -4.38 -10.68 -4.73
N SER A 54 -4.94 -9.48 -4.89
CA SER A 54 -5.61 -8.80 -3.77
C SER A 54 -6.97 -9.44 -3.53
N ASP A 55 -7.22 -9.84 -2.29
CA ASP A 55 -8.41 -10.60 -1.94
C ASP A 55 -8.87 -10.26 -0.52
N TYR A 56 -10.18 -10.25 -0.32
CA TYR A 56 -10.79 -10.02 0.98
C TYR A 56 -11.81 -11.12 1.26
N GLN A 57 -11.58 -11.85 2.34
CA GLN A 57 -12.45 -12.93 2.78
C GLN A 57 -12.96 -12.62 4.18
N ASP A 58 -14.28 -12.65 4.34
CA ASP A 58 -14.94 -12.52 5.62
C ASP A 58 -15.51 -13.86 6.05
N PHE A 59 -15.17 -14.28 7.25
CA PHE A 59 -15.61 -15.53 7.85
C PHE A 59 -16.37 -15.22 9.13
N HIS A 60 -17.25 -16.12 9.54
CA HIS A 60 -18.01 -15.98 10.79
C HIS A 60 -17.11 -15.82 12.04
N VAL A 61 -15.86 -16.30 11.94
CA VAL A 61 -14.87 -16.34 13.04
C VAL A 61 -13.71 -15.36 12.85
N GLY A 62 -13.70 -14.54 11.78
CA GLY A 62 -12.54 -13.71 11.44
C GLY A 62 -12.56 -13.22 10.01
N ASN A 63 -11.57 -12.42 9.63
CA ASN A 63 -11.44 -11.96 8.24
C ASN A 63 -9.99 -12.00 7.78
N ARG A 64 -9.78 -12.24 6.49
CA ARG A 64 -8.47 -12.24 5.84
C ARG A 64 -8.44 -11.16 4.76
N ASN A 65 -7.36 -10.39 4.75
CA ASN A 65 -7.16 -9.32 3.79
C ASN A 65 -5.77 -9.45 3.17
N VAL A 66 -5.72 -9.71 1.87
CA VAL A 66 -4.52 -9.79 1.06
C VAL A 66 -4.42 -8.53 0.20
N SER A 67 -3.29 -7.84 0.25
CA SER A 67 -3.00 -6.69 -0.61
C SER A 67 -1.66 -6.83 -1.32
N CYS A 68 -1.62 -6.35 -2.57
CA CYS A 68 -0.47 -6.46 -3.46
C CYS A 68 -0.06 -5.07 -4.00
N CYS A 69 1.23 -4.82 -4.14
CA CYS A 69 1.75 -3.57 -4.73
C CYS A 69 3.17 -3.75 -5.30
N SER A 70 3.56 -2.92 -6.27
CA SER A 70 4.74 -3.14 -7.12
C SER A 70 5.80 -2.02 -7.04
N SER A 71 5.81 -1.23 -5.97
CA SER A 71 6.81 -0.18 -5.73
C SER A 71 7.65 -0.51 -4.49
N ASP A 72 8.88 0.02 -4.42
CA ASP A 72 9.76 -0.25 -3.29
C ASP A 72 9.11 0.13 -1.96
N LEU A 73 9.15 -0.81 -1.01
CA LEU A 73 8.63 -0.69 0.36
C LEU A 73 7.14 -0.29 0.42
N CYS A 74 6.38 -0.54 -0.66
CA CYS A 74 4.98 -0.12 -0.78
C CYS A 74 4.05 -0.84 0.19
N ASN A 75 4.43 -2.04 0.65
CA ASN A 75 3.67 -2.82 1.62
C ASN A 75 3.86 -2.32 3.08
N THR A 76 4.22 -1.05 3.25
CA THR A 76 4.06 -0.32 4.50
C THR A 76 2.56 -0.08 4.77
N ASN A 77 2.14 -0.14 6.02
CA ASN A 77 0.71 -0.07 6.32
C ASN A 77 0.16 1.35 6.19
N ALA A 78 -1.07 1.46 5.69
CA ALA A 78 -1.81 2.70 5.47
C ALA A 78 -2.29 3.42 6.75
N ALA A 79 -1.97 2.92 7.95
CA ALA A 79 -2.41 3.56 9.21
C ALA A 79 -1.85 4.98 9.41
N GLY A 80 -0.84 5.40 8.63
CA GLY A 80 -0.31 6.77 8.60
C GLY A 80 -0.31 7.45 7.23
N ASN A 81 -0.68 6.76 6.15
CA ASN A 81 -0.70 7.35 4.81
C ASN A 81 -2.14 7.56 4.37
N VAL A 82 -2.72 8.66 4.88
CA VAL A 82 -3.76 9.37 4.15
C VAL A 82 -3.24 9.50 2.72
N ARG A 83 -3.96 8.89 1.78
CA ARG A 83 -3.63 8.91 0.36
C ARG A 83 -3.67 10.35 -0.11
N SER A 84 -2.57 11.08 0.06
CA SER A 84 -2.37 12.35 -0.61
C SER A 84 -2.11 12.00 -2.06
N SER A 85 -3.20 11.99 -2.83
CA SER A 85 -3.16 11.96 -4.28
C SER A 85 -2.47 13.24 -4.74
N TYR A 86 -1.13 13.29 -4.69
CA TYR A 86 -0.34 14.28 -5.42
C TYR A 86 -0.30 13.89 -6.90
N GLY A 87 -1.48 13.65 -7.48
CA GLY A 87 -1.71 13.46 -8.89
C GLY A 87 -2.33 14.74 -9.44
N LEU A 88 -1.50 15.55 -10.09
CA LEU A 88 -1.88 16.48 -11.16
C LEU A 88 -2.85 17.62 -10.79
N ALA A 89 -2.30 18.76 -10.37
CA ALA A 89 -2.92 20.07 -10.58
C ALA A 89 -1.85 21.10 -10.97
N ALA A 90 -1.17 20.85 -12.09
CA ALA A 90 -0.43 21.89 -12.80
C ALA A 90 -1.29 22.35 -14.00
N GLY A 91 -1.64 23.64 -14.01
CA GLY A 91 -2.51 24.28 -15.02
C GLY A 91 -3.98 24.21 -14.60
N LEU A 92 -4.74 25.29 -14.42
CA LEU A 92 -4.77 26.57 -15.14
C LEU A 92 -5.22 27.66 -14.15
N ALA A 93 -4.33 28.57 -13.76
CA ALA A 93 -4.69 29.78 -13.00
C ALA A 93 -4.24 31.06 -13.72
N GLY A 94 -4.31 31.05 -15.06
CA GLY A 94 -3.75 32.13 -15.90
C GLY A 94 -4.76 32.92 -16.75
N SER A 95 -6.06 32.57 -16.77
CA SER A 95 -6.99 33.18 -17.74
C SER A 95 -8.06 34.10 -17.14
N VAL A 96 -8.25 34.15 -15.82
CA VAL A 96 -9.33 34.97 -15.22
C VAL A 96 -8.93 36.43 -14.95
N LEU A 97 -7.64 36.76 -15.01
CA LEU A 97 -7.18 38.15 -14.82
C LEU A 97 -7.28 39.01 -16.07
N TRP A 98 -7.38 38.42 -17.26
CA TRP A 98 -7.40 39.19 -18.52
C TRP A 98 -8.75 39.87 -18.79
N THR A 99 -9.85 39.30 -18.30
CA THR A 99 -11.20 39.86 -18.52
C THR A 99 -11.47 41.11 -17.70
N PHE A 100 -10.76 41.33 -16.60
CA PHE A 100 -10.93 42.55 -15.76
C PHE A 100 -10.05 43.73 -16.20
N LEU A 101 -8.93 43.48 -16.89
CA LEU A 101 -7.96 44.53 -17.25
C LEU A 101 -8.21 45.19 -18.62
N ASN A 102 -9.05 44.60 -19.48
CA ASN A 102 -9.39 45.16 -20.80
C ASN A 102 -10.83 45.71 -20.89
N GLY A 103 -11.51 45.87 -19.76
CA GLY A 103 -12.90 46.35 -19.67
C GLY A 103 -13.06 47.80 -19.19
N ARG A 104 -12.07 48.68 -19.40
CA ARG A 104 -12.19 50.12 -19.14
C ARG A 104 -11.80 50.92 -20.37
#